data_AF-A0A1Q5QW41-F1
#
_entry.id   AF-A0A1Q5QW41-F1
#
_cell.length_a   1.000
_cell.length_b   1.000
_cell.length_c   1.000
_cell.angle_alpha   90.00
_cell.angle_beta   90.00
_cell.angle_gamma   90.00
#
_symmetry.space_group_name_H-M   'P 1'
#
loop_
_entity.id
_entity.type
_entity.pdbx_description
1 polymer ?
#
loop_
_entity_poly.entity_id
_entity_poly.type
_entity_poly.pdbx_seq_one_letter_code
_entity_poly.pdbx_strand_id
1 'polypeptide(L)'
;MAEEAFALSPISARAALPSEEDYAAISAAFMETSRGRWFLGEYAKRNRNADTRMVLDAVARIEDSLSAQRQAAAAAIRDEQLAQALGALRGAIEAAQASAKSALDGVSFEQNLAPVRKGVRVIREISWRLREIGNDGRICDIIDSQASAIEAGASQVSMDDAKAVLDAAFAALARRLSEFDPDKAATPAAEPAAPRSTGCGT
;
A
#
# COMPACT_ATOMS: atom_id res chain seq x y z
N MET A 1 69.33 73.05 -7.31
CA MET A 1 69.82 71.66 -7.20
C MET A 1 68.64 70.84 -6.70
N ALA A 2 68.10 69.99 -7.57
CA ALA A 2 66.92 69.16 -7.31
C ALA A 2 67.39 67.74 -6.98
N GLU A 3 67.00 67.24 -5.81
CA GLU A 3 67.20 65.84 -5.40
C GLU A 3 66.08 65.00 -6.04
N GLU A 4 66.40 64.27 -7.10
CA GLU A 4 65.50 63.28 -7.70
C GLU A 4 65.54 61.99 -6.89
N ALA A 5 64.40 61.69 -6.26
CA ALA A 5 64.13 60.43 -5.59
C ALA A 5 64.07 59.29 -6.62
N PHE A 6 65.04 58.39 -6.56
CA PHE A 6 65.01 57.12 -7.30
C PHE A 6 63.91 56.23 -6.69
N ALA A 7 62.76 56.17 -7.35
CA ALA A 7 61.71 55.22 -7.05
C ALA A 7 62.16 53.80 -7.46
N LEU A 8 62.48 52.96 -6.48
CA LEU A 8 62.51 51.52 -6.69
C LEU A 8 61.06 51.03 -6.80
N SER A 9 60.60 50.81 -8.03
CA SER A 9 59.32 50.15 -8.30
C SER A 9 59.27 48.79 -7.59
N PRO A 10 58.15 48.44 -6.93
CA PRO A 10 58.00 47.12 -6.34
C PRO A 10 58.01 46.08 -7.45
N ILE A 11 58.93 45.11 -7.38
CA ILE A 11 58.87 43.90 -8.20
C ILE A 11 57.57 43.20 -7.80
N SER A 12 56.53 43.41 -8.59
CA SER A 12 55.31 42.60 -8.55
C SER A 12 55.68 41.21 -9.04
N ALA A 13 56.25 40.39 -8.15
CA ALA A 13 56.34 38.96 -8.32
C ALA A 13 54.92 38.40 -8.19
N ARG A 14 54.12 38.58 -9.25
CA ARG A 14 52.94 37.76 -9.46
C ARG A 14 53.51 36.38 -9.68
N ALA A 15 53.50 35.54 -8.65
CA ALA A 15 53.91 34.14 -8.75
C ALA A 15 53.07 33.54 -9.87
N ALA A 16 53.66 33.47 -11.07
CA ALA A 16 53.08 32.75 -12.17
C ALA A 16 52.93 31.32 -11.69
N LEU A 17 51.75 30.73 -11.90
CA LEU A 17 51.54 29.32 -11.65
C LEU A 17 52.67 28.57 -12.37
N PRO A 18 53.44 27.70 -11.69
CA PRO A 18 54.60 27.03 -12.29
C PRO A 18 54.22 26.40 -13.63
N SER A 19 55.03 26.69 -14.65
CA SER A 19 54.86 26.13 -15.99
C SER A 19 55.33 24.67 -16.02
N GLU A 20 55.05 23.97 -17.13
CA GLU A 20 55.51 22.60 -17.32
C GLU A 20 57.05 22.51 -17.40
N GLU A 21 57.71 23.55 -17.91
CA GLU A 21 59.17 23.69 -17.87
C GLU A 21 59.70 23.87 -16.44
N ASP A 22 59.03 24.69 -15.62
CA ASP A 22 59.38 24.86 -14.20
C ASP A 22 59.25 23.54 -13.43
N TYR A 23 58.18 22.78 -13.70
CA TYR A 23 57.98 21.46 -13.12
C TYR A 23 59.10 20.49 -13.52
N ALA A 24 59.49 20.47 -14.79
CA ALA A 24 60.57 19.62 -15.28
C ALA A 24 61.93 19.99 -14.65
N ALA A 25 62.23 21.29 -14.54
CA ALA A 25 63.46 21.78 -13.90
C ALA A 25 63.52 21.41 -12.41
N ILE A 26 62.41 21.58 -11.67
CA ILE A 26 62.32 21.21 -10.25
C ILE A 26 62.41 19.69 -10.09
N SER A 27 61.73 18.91 -10.94
CA SER A 27 61.79 17.45 -10.95
C SER A 27 63.22 16.95 -11.17
N ALA A 28 63.94 17.54 -12.14
CA ALA A 28 65.33 17.23 -12.42
C ALA A 28 66.22 17.49 -11.18
N ALA A 29 66.06 18.63 -10.52
CA ALA A 29 66.81 18.95 -9.30
C ALA A 29 66.55 17.95 -8.15
N PHE A 30 65.30 17.47 -7.99
CA PHE A 30 64.99 16.44 -6.99
C PHE A 30 65.62 15.09 -7.34
N MET A 31 65.69 14.74 -8.62
CA MET A 31 66.28 13.48 -9.11
C MET A 31 67.79 13.39 -8.89
N GLU A 32 68.51 14.51 -8.77
CA GLU A 32 69.95 14.52 -8.49
C GLU A 32 70.27 13.95 -7.08
N THR A 33 69.39 14.15 -6.11
CA THR A 33 69.61 13.75 -4.72
C THR A 33 68.99 12.40 -4.38
N SER A 34 69.65 11.61 -3.52
CA SER A 34 69.09 10.33 -3.03
C SER A 34 67.77 10.51 -2.26
N ARG A 35 67.61 11.63 -1.55
CA ARG A 35 66.39 11.93 -0.78
C ARG A 35 65.23 12.40 -1.66
N GLY A 36 65.51 13.16 -2.73
CA GLY A 36 64.50 13.58 -3.69
C GLY A 36 63.95 12.39 -4.51
N ARG A 37 64.82 11.46 -4.94
CA ARG A 37 64.37 10.21 -5.59
C ARG A 37 63.45 9.36 -4.71
N TRP A 38 63.77 9.22 -3.42
CA TRP A 38 62.91 8.52 -2.45
C TRP A 38 61.55 9.23 -2.27
N PHE A 39 61.55 10.56 -2.12
CA PHE A 39 60.33 11.35 -1.97
C PHE A 39 59.40 11.23 -3.19
N LEU A 40 59.93 11.38 -4.41
CA LEU A 40 59.13 11.27 -5.63
C LEU A 40 58.57 9.85 -5.82
N GLY A 41 59.35 8.80 -5.49
CA GLY A 41 58.89 7.41 -5.52
C GLY A 41 57.76 7.14 -4.53
N GLU A 42 57.89 7.62 -3.29
CA GLU A 42 56.84 7.51 -2.28
C GLU A 42 55.61 8.36 -2.61
N TYR A 43 55.80 9.57 -3.13
CA TYR A 43 54.72 10.46 -3.56
C TYR A 43 53.90 9.82 -4.69
N ALA A 44 54.56 9.31 -5.74
CA ALA A 44 53.89 8.62 -6.83
C ALA A 44 53.10 7.38 -6.36
N LYS A 45 53.65 6.61 -5.42
CA LYS A 45 52.96 5.46 -4.81
C LYS A 45 51.72 5.89 -4.01
N ARG A 46 51.83 6.92 -3.17
CA ARG A 46 50.70 7.44 -2.38
C ARG A 46 49.62 8.07 -3.25
N ASN A 47 50.01 8.76 -4.31
CA ASN A 47 49.07 9.35 -5.26
C ASN A 47 48.25 8.28 -5.96
N ARG A 48 48.91 7.23 -6.50
CA ARG A 48 48.19 6.08 -7.10
C ARG A 48 47.23 5.39 -6.12
N ASN A 49 47.63 5.26 -4.86
CA ASN A 49 46.77 4.68 -3.82
C ASN A 49 45.58 5.61 -3.48
N ALA A 50 45.77 6.93 -3.52
CA ALA A 50 44.71 7.90 -3.32
C ALA A 50 43.70 7.87 -4.48
N ASP A 51 44.17 7.82 -5.72
CA ASP A 51 43.32 7.68 -6.91
C ASP A 51 42.50 6.38 -6.85
N THR A 52 43.15 5.28 -6.45
CA THR A 52 42.48 3.98 -6.29
C THR A 52 41.38 4.05 -5.22
N ARG A 53 41.67 4.66 -4.06
CA ARG A 53 40.66 4.85 -3.00
C ARG A 53 39.49 5.70 -3.47
N MET A 54 39.77 6.80 -4.17
CA MET A 54 38.72 7.66 -4.72
C MET A 54 37.79 6.90 -5.67
N VAL A 55 38.36 6.04 -6.53
CA VAL A 55 37.57 5.18 -7.43
C VAL A 55 36.75 4.16 -6.64
N LEU A 56 37.32 3.50 -5.63
CA LEU A 56 36.58 2.54 -4.79
C LEU A 56 35.43 3.23 -4.02
N ASP A 57 35.64 4.43 -3.50
CA ASP A 57 34.60 5.22 -2.85
C ASP A 57 33.50 5.66 -3.82
N ALA A 58 33.85 5.91 -5.10
CA ALA A 58 32.87 6.17 -6.14
C ALA A 58 32.07 4.91 -6.49
N VAL A 59 32.72 3.75 -6.60
CA VAL A 59 32.07 2.46 -6.84
C VAL A 59 31.11 2.10 -5.70
N ALA A 60 31.55 2.23 -4.44
CA ALA A 60 30.70 1.97 -3.29
C ALA A 60 29.42 2.82 -3.30
N ARG A 61 29.53 4.11 -3.63
CA ARG A 61 28.36 5.00 -3.77
C ARG A 61 27.43 4.59 -4.91
N ILE A 62 27.98 4.09 -6.02
CA ILE A 62 27.18 3.57 -7.15
C ILE A 62 26.46 2.28 -6.75
N GLU A 63 27.15 1.37 -6.06
CA GLU A 63 26.57 0.13 -5.56
C GLU A 63 25.43 0.40 -4.58
N ASP A 64 25.62 1.32 -3.63
CA ASP A 64 24.59 1.75 -2.69
C ASP A 64 23.37 2.33 -3.44
N SER A 65 23.60 3.26 -4.37
CA SER A 65 22.54 3.87 -5.19
C SER A 65 21.77 2.82 -6.01
N LEU A 66 22.48 1.89 -6.65
CA LEU A 66 21.89 0.82 -7.44
C LEU A 66 21.10 -0.16 -6.56
N SER A 67 21.60 -0.45 -5.36
CA SER A 67 20.89 -1.30 -4.39
C SER A 67 19.58 -0.64 -3.94
N ALA A 68 19.60 0.66 -3.64
CA ALA A 68 18.43 1.43 -3.26
C ALA A 68 17.41 1.50 -4.41
N GLN A 69 17.87 1.73 -5.64
CA GLN A 69 17.01 1.74 -6.83
C GLN A 69 16.35 0.38 -7.07
N ARG A 70 17.10 -0.73 -6.92
CA ARG A 70 16.54 -2.09 -7.03
C ARG A 70 15.51 -2.38 -5.95
N GLN A 71 15.77 -1.96 -4.71
CA GLN A 71 14.82 -2.11 -3.61
C GLN A 71 13.53 -1.31 -3.85
N ALA A 72 13.64 -0.07 -4.32
CA ALA A 72 12.51 0.77 -4.67
C ALA A 72 11.70 0.18 -5.82
N ALA A 73 12.36 -0.30 -6.89
CA ALA A 73 11.69 -0.97 -8.00
C ALA A 73 10.97 -2.25 -7.55
N ALA A 74 11.61 -3.06 -6.69
CA ALA A 74 10.99 -4.25 -6.13
C ALA A 74 9.79 -3.93 -5.22
N ALA A 75 9.84 -2.82 -4.48
CA ALA A 75 8.70 -2.35 -3.69
C ALA A 75 7.54 -1.92 -4.58
N ALA A 76 7.80 -1.11 -5.61
CA ALA A 76 6.77 -0.70 -6.57
C ALA A 76 6.09 -1.89 -7.26
N ILE A 77 6.85 -2.91 -7.65
CA ILE A 77 6.28 -4.15 -8.23
C ILE A 77 5.40 -4.87 -7.22
N ARG A 78 5.81 -4.98 -5.94
CA ARG A 78 4.99 -5.61 -4.89
C ARG A 78 3.70 -4.83 -4.64
N ASP A 79 3.76 -3.51 -4.62
CA ASP A 79 2.59 -2.66 -4.40
C ASP A 79 1.58 -2.79 -5.55
N GLU A 80 2.07 -2.81 -6.80
CA GLU A 80 1.23 -3.06 -7.99
C GLU A 80 0.58 -4.46 -7.93
N GLN A 81 1.35 -5.49 -7.59
CA GLN A 81 0.83 -6.86 -7.43
C GLN A 81 -0.23 -6.94 -6.33
N LEU A 82 -0.02 -6.23 -5.21
CA LEU A 82 -0.99 -6.16 -4.13
C LEU A 82 -2.27 -5.45 -4.57
N ALA A 83 -2.16 -4.32 -5.27
CA ALA A 83 -3.30 -3.59 -5.81
C ALA A 83 -4.11 -4.46 -6.80
N GLN A 84 -3.42 -5.17 -7.69
CA GLN A 84 -4.05 -6.11 -8.62
C GLN A 84 -4.74 -7.27 -7.89
N ALA A 85 -4.12 -7.85 -6.87
CA ALA A 85 -4.71 -8.93 -6.07
C ALA A 85 -5.95 -8.47 -5.31
N LEU A 86 -5.93 -7.27 -4.72
CA LEU A 86 -7.10 -6.66 -4.06
C LEU A 86 -8.22 -6.38 -5.06
N GLY A 87 -7.90 -5.88 -6.25
CA GLY A 87 -8.87 -5.69 -7.33
C GLY A 87 -9.53 -7.00 -7.77
N ALA A 88 -8.73 -8.05 -7.97
CA ALA A 88 -9.23 -9.38 -8.32
C ALA A 88 -10.13 -9.95 -7.21
N LEU A 89 -9.76 -9.76 -5.94
CA LEU A 89 -10.56 -10.21 -4.81
C LEU A 89 -11.90 -9.47 -4.72
N ARG A 90 -11.94 -8.15 -4.97
CA ARG A 90 -13.19 -7.37 -5.05
C ARG A 90 -14.12 -7.93 -6.12
N GLY A 91 -13.60 -8.14 -7.34
CA GLY A 91 -14.38 -8.72 -8.43
C GLY A 91 -14.89 -10.14 -8.12
N ALA A 92 -14.07 -10.97 -7.46
CA ALA A 92 -14.49 -12.31 -7.04
C ALA A 92 -15.62 -12.28 -6.00
N ILE A 93 -15.59 -11.33 -5.05
CA ILE A 93 -16.65 -11.14 -4.05
C ILE A 93 -17.96 -10.70 -4.72
N GLU A 94 -17.90 -9.74 -5.64
CA GLU A 94 -19.09 -9.29 -6.40
C GLU A 94 -19.68 -10.42 -7.24
N ALA A 95 -18.84 -11.19 -7.93
CA ALA A 95 -19.27 -12.37 -8.70
C ALA A 95 -19.90 -13.44 -7.79
N ALA A 96 -19.32 -13.69 -6.61
CA ALA A 96 -19.86 -14.63 -5.64
C ALA A 96 -21.22 -14.16 -5.09
N GLN A 97 -21.39 -12.86 -4.81
CA GLN A 97 -22.67 -12.29 -4.40
C GLN A 97 -23.74 -12.46 -5.48
N ALA A 98 -23.41 -12.14 -6.73
CA ALA A 98 -24.33 -12.30 -7.86
C ALA A 98 -24.72 -13.77 -8.07
N SER A 99 -23.76 -14.69 -7.97
CA SER A 99 -24.01 -16.13 -8.07
C SER A 99 -24.91 -16.64 -6.94
N ALA A 100 -24.66 -16.20 -5.69
CA ALA A 100 -25.48 -16.59 -4.54
C ALA A 100 -26.92 -16.06 -4.64
N LYS A 101 -27.12 -14.83 -5.15
CA LYS A 101 -28.46 -14.29 -5.45
C LYS A 101 -29.19 -15.09 -6.52
N SER A 102 -28.51 -15.41 -7.62
CA SER A 102 -29.07 -16.21 -8.71
C SER A 102 -29.42 -17.63 -8.24
N ALA A 103 -28.59 -18.23 -7.39
CA ALA A 103 -28.88 -19.53 -6.78
C ALA A 103 -30.13 -19.47 -5.89
N LEU A 104 -30.29 -18.40 -5.10
CA LEU A 104 -31.51 -18.16 -4.33
C LEU A 104 -32.72 -18.03 -5.27
N ASP A 105 -32.65 -17.21 -6.33
CA ASP A 105 -33.73 -17.06 -7.31
C ASP A 105 -34.12 -18.38 -7.99
N GLY A 106 -33.14 -19.28 -8.20
CA GLY A 106 -33.37 -20.62 -8.73
C GLY A 106 -34.07 -21.57 -7.75
N VAL A 107 -34.05 -21.29 -6.43
CA VAL A 107 -34.83 -22.05 -5.45
C VAL A 107 -36.27 -21.55 -5.52
N SER A 108 -37.17 -22.37 -6.07
CA SER A 108 -38.60 -22.08 -6.02
C SER A 108 -39.16 -22.34 -4.62
N PHE A 109 -38.86 -21.42 -3.71
CA PHE A 109 -39.26 -21.49 -2.31
C PHE A 109 -40.79 -21.57 -2.16
N GLU A 110 -41.53 -20.88 -3.04
CA GLU A 110 -42.99 -21.00 -3.11
C GLU A 110 -43.48 -22.41 -3.48
N GLN A 111 -42.80 -23.10 -4.41
CA GLN A 111 -43.13 -24.49 -4.74
C GLN A 111 -42.83 -25.43 -3.57
N ASN A 112 -41.75 -25.17 -2.82
CA ASN A 112 -41.41 -25.96 -1.64
C ASN A 112 -42.40 -25.77 -0.49
N LEU A 113 -43.01 -24.60 -0.36
CA LEU A 113 -44.05 -24.32 0.64
C LEU A 113 -45.47 -24.73 0.20
N ALA A 114 -45.71 -24.96 -1.09
CA ALA A 114 -47.03 -25.35 -1.59
C ALA A 114 -47.59 -26.62 -0.92
N PRO A 115 -46.81 -27.71 -0.69
CA PRO A 115 -47.26 -28.86 0.09
C PRO A 115 -47.66 -28.53 1.53
N VAL A 116 -46.95 -27.62 2.20
CA VAL A 116 -47.26 -27.19 3.58
C VAL A 116 -48.61 -26.49 3.62
N ARG A 117 -48.83 -25.51 2.73
CA ARG A 117 -50.11 -24.79 2.62
C ARG A 117 -51.27 -25.74 2.30
N LYS A 118 -51.04 -26.70 1.40
CA LYS A 118 -52.01 -27.74 1.08
C LYS A 118 -52.32 -28.61 2.30
N GLY A 119 -51.30 -29.05 3.03
CA GLY A 119 -51.44 -29.83 4.26
C GLY A 119 -52.27 -29.10 5.32
N VAL A 120 -51.99 -27.83 5.57
CA VAL A 120 -52.77 -26.97 6.49
C VAL A 120 -54.25 -26.91 6.10
N ARG A 121 -54.55 -26.74 4.80
CA ARG A 121 -55.94 -26.74 4.30
C ARG A 121 -56.64 -28.07 4.56
N VAL A 122 -55.96 -29.19 4.30
CA VAL A 122 -56.50 -30.53 4.55
C VAL A 122 -56.73 -30.77 6.05
N ILE A 123 -55.80 -30.35 6.91
CA ILE A 123 -55.95 -30.46 8.37
C ILE A 123 -57.18 -29.69 8.87
N ARG A 124 -57.40 -28.46 8.38
CA ARG A 124 -58.58 -27.66 8.71
C ARG A 124 -59.88 -28.33 8.24
N GLU A 125 -59.88 -28.92 7.05
CA GLU A 125 -61.03 -29.66 6.53
C GLU A 125 -61.36 -30.91 7.39
N ILE A 126 -60.33 -31.66 7.80
CA ILE A 126 -60.49 -32.81 8.71
C ILE A 126 -61.02 -32.37 10.07
N SER A 127 -60.44 -31.31 10.67
CA SER A 127 -60.89 -30.72 11.94
C SER A 127 -62.37 -30.34 11.89
N TRP A 128 -62.78 -29.70 10.80
CA TRP A 128 -64.18 -29.32 10.58
C TRP A 128 -65.11 -30.53 10.47
N ARG A 129 -64.74 -31.55 9.67
CA ARG A 129 -65.52 -32.80 9.56
C ARG A 129 -65.64 -33.55 10.87
N LEU A 130 -64.57 -33.61 11.67
CA LEU A 130 -64.60 -34.22 13.00
C LEU A 130 -65.62 -33.52 13.89
N ARG A 131 -65.69 -32.19 13.85
CA ARG A 131 -66.68 -31.42 14.59
C ARG A 131 -68.11 -31.72 14.15
N GLU A 132 -68.36 -31.87 12.84
CA GLU A 132 -69.70 -32.22 12.31
C GLU A 132 -70.20 -33.58 12.81
N ILE A 133 -69.30 -34.55 12.98
CA ILE A 133 -69.64 -35.92 13.41
C ILE A 133 -69.82 -36.00 14.95
N GLY A 134 -69.60 -34.89 15.68
CA GLY A 134 -69.83 -34.79 17.13
C GLY A 134 -68.62 -35.09 18.00
N ASN A 135 -67.41 -34.96 17.45
CA ASN A 135 -66.16 -35.17 18.21
C ASN A 135 -65.86 -34.00 19.18
N ASP A 136 -64.91 -34.17 20.11
CA ASP A 136 -64.58 -33.15 21.12
C ASP A 136 -64.12 -31.83 20.48
N GLY A 137 -64.89 -30.77 20.70
CA GLY A 137 -64.62 -29.44 20.19
C GLY A 137 -63.27 -28.87 20.66
N ARG A 138 -62.82 -29.19 21.87
CA ARG A 138 -61.53 -28.70 22.41
C ARG A 138 -60.35 -29.25 21.61
N ILE A 139 -60.44 -30.52 21.20
CA ILE A 139 -59.40 -31.17 20.39
C ILE A 139 -59.35 -30.50 19.00
N CYS A 140 -60.51 -30.21 18.42
CA CYS A 140 -60.61 -29.50 17.15
C CYS A 140 -60.02 -28.08 17.25
N ASP A 141 -60.28 -27.35 18.34
CA ASP A 141 -59.70 -26.01 18.57
C ASP A 141 -58.17 -26.06 18.67
N ILE A 142 -57.61 -27.10 19.31
CA ILE A 142 -56.16 -27.31 19.36
C ILE A 142 -55.61 -27.59 17.95
N ILE A 143 -56.26 -28.44 17.16
CA ILE A 143 -55.83 -28.74 15.78
C ILE A 143 -55.80 -27.46 14.93
N ASP A 144 -56.85 -26.64 15.01
CA ASP A 144 -56.94 -25.38 14.25
C ASP A 144 -55.89 -24.36 14.71
N SER A 145 -55.58 -24.32 16.02
CA SER A 145 -54.49 -23.51 16.57
C SER A 145 -53.12 -23.93 16.02
N GLN A 146 -52.86 -25.24 15.94
CA GLN A 146 -51.60 -25.78 15.40
C GLN A 146 -51.49 -25.55 13.89
N ALA A 147 -52.58 -25.75 13.15
CA ALA A 147 -52.63 -25.44 11.72
C ALA A 147 -52.32 -23.96 11.43
N SER A 148 -52.82 -23.07 12.28
CA SER A 148 -52.54 -21.63 12.20
C SER A 148 -51.10 -21.28 12.58
N ALA A 149 -50.53 -21.94 13.58
CA ALA A 149 -49.12 -21.78 13.95
C ALA A 149 -48.16 -22.25 12.82
N ILE A 150 -48.47 -23.37 12.17
CA ILE A 150 -47.71 -23.89 11.01
C ILE A 150 -47.76 -22.90 9.85
N GLU A 151 -48.94 -22.36 9.54
CA GLU A 151 -49.12 -21.38 8.47
C GLU A 151 -48.35 -20.08 8.75
N ALA A 152 -48.40 -19.58 9.99
CA ALA A 152 -47.64 -18.40 10.42
C ALA A 152 -46.12 -18.63 10.41
N GLY A 153 -45.65 -19.81 10.79
CA GLY A 153 -44.23 -20.15 10.69
C GLY A 153 -43.76 -20.24 9.24
N ALA A 154 -44.58 -20.83 8.36
CA ALA A 154 -44.25 -20.94 6.94
C ALA A 154 -44.24 -19.58 6.21
N SER A 155 -45.02 -18.59 6.66
CA SER A 155 -45.01 -17.24 6.08
C SER A 155 -43.86 -16.36 6.56
N GLN A 156 -43.30 -16.64 7.75
CA GLN A 156 -42.12 -15.94 8.27
C GLN A 156 -40.82 -16.32 7.56
N VAL A 157 -40.76 -17.52 6.97
CA VAL A 157 -39.62 -17.89 6.15
C VAL A 157 -39.78 -17.19 4.80
N SER A 158 -39.10 -16.05 4.63
CA SER A 158 -39.10 -15.28 3.39
C SER A 158 -37.74 -15.34 2.68
N MET A 159 -37.78 -15.46 1.35
CA MET A 159 -36.56 -15.38 0.54
C MET A 159 -35.97 -13.97 0.52
N ASP A 160 -36.78 -12.95 0.76
CA ASP A 160 -36.33 -11.56 0.82
C ASP A 160 -35.46 -11.31 2.06
N ASP A 161 -35.81 -11.91 3.20
CA ASP A 161 -34.99 -11.85 4.41
C ASP A 161 -33.65 -12.56 4.22
N ALA A 162 -33.66 -13.73 3.56
CA ALA A 162 -32.43 -14.46 3.24
C ALA A 162 -31.51 -13.65 2.31
N LYS A 163 -32.07 -12.98 1.29
CA LYS A 163 -31.33 -12.09 0.39
C LYS A 163 -30.78 -10.86 1.12
N ALA A 164 -31.56 -10.26 2.02
CA ALA A 164 -31.12 -9.10 2.79
C ALA A 164 -29.94 -9.45 3.72
N VAL A 165 -29.99 -10.60 4.39
CA VAL A 165 -28.88 -11.09 5.23
C VAL A 165 -27.63 -11.36 4.38
N LEU A 166 -27.79 -11.97 3.21
CA LEU A 166 -26.70 -12.23 2.28
C LEU A 166 -26.06 -10.92 1.80
N ASP A 167 -26.87 -9.93 1.44
CA ASP A 167 -26.39 -8.61 1.00
C ASP A 167 -25.64 -7.86 2.08
N ALA A 168 -26.14 -7.89 3.31
CA ALA A 168 -25.44 -7.30 4.45
C ALA A 168 -24.07 -7.97 4.69
N ALA A 169 -23.99 -9.30 4.56
CA ALA A 169 -22.74 -10.04 4.72
C ALA A 169 -21.70 -9.68 3.64
N PHE A 170 -22.10 -9.63 2.37
CA PHE A 170 -21.22 -9.24 1.27
C PHE A 170 -20.81 -7.76 1.35
N ALA A 171 -21.72 -6.87 1.75
CA ALA A 171 -21.39 -5.47 2.00
C ALA A 171 -20.35 -5.31 3.13
N ALA A 172 -20.44 -6.12 4.19
CA ALA A 172 -19.44 -6.12 5.26
C ALA A 172 -18.07 -6.60 4.78
N LEU A 173 -18.02 -7.61 3.91
CA LEU A 173 -16.78 -8.08 3.27
C LEU A 173 -16.16 -6.99 2.38
N ALA A 174 -16.97 -6.34 1.54
CA ALA A 174 -16.53 -5.25 0.68
C ALA A 174 -15.96 -4.08 1.48
N ARG A 175 -16.63 -3.70 2.59
CA ARG A 175 -16.14 -2.65 3.51
C ARG A 175 -14.81 -3.02 4.15
N ARG A 176 -14.63 -4.27 4.56
CA ARG A 176 -13.37 -4.72 5.16
C ARG A 176 -12.23 -4.74 4.14
N LEU A 177 -12.55 -5.03 2.87
CA LEU A 177 -11.56 -5.02 1.79
C LEU A 177 -11.16 -3.61 1.36
N SER A 178 -12.03 -2.61 1.52
CA SER A 178 -11.68 -1.21 1.27
C SER A 178 -10.81 -0.59 2.36
N GLU A 179 -10.68 -1.21 3.53
CA GLU A 179 -9.71 -0.81 4.56
C GLU A 179 -8.25 -1.08 4.14
N PHE A 180 -8.03 -2.01 3.20
CA PHE A 180 -6.71 -2.35 2.67
C PHE A 180 -6.33 -1.56 1.41
N ASP A 181 -7.12 -0.54 1.04
CA ASP A 181 -6.83 0.26 -0.14
C ASP A 181 -5.56 1.10 0.08
N PRO A 182 -4.47 0.88 -0.69
CA PRO A 182 -3.19 1.54 -0.48
C PRO A 182 -3.28 3.07 -0.63
N ASP A 183 -4.23 3.58 -1.42
CA ASP A 183 -4.43 5.03 -1.61
C ASP A 183 -4.96 5.74 -0.34
N LYS A 184 -5.61 5.00 0.58
CA LYS A 184 -6.12 5.57 1.83
C LYS A 184 -5.03 5.78 2.88
N ALA A 185 -3.90 5.08 2.76
CA ALA A 185 -2.75 5.21 3.64
C ALA A 185 -1.82 6.38 3.23
N ALA A 186 -1.95 6.89 2.00
CA ALA A 186 -1.08 7.91 1.42
C ALA A 186 -1.59 9.36 1.57
N THR A 187 -2.28 9.69 2.67
CA THR A 187 -2.43 11.09 3.08
C THR A 187 -1.43 11.36 4.21
N PRO A 188 -0.20 11.85 3.94
CA PRO A 188 0.63 12.38 5.00
C PRO A 188 -0.08 13.62 5.54
N ALA A 189 -0.39 13.59 6.84
CA ALA A 189 -0.81 14.76 7.58
C ALA A 189 0.23 15.86 7.36
N ALA A 190 -0.19 16.94 6.70
CA ALA A 190 0.63 18.14 6.55
C ALA A 190 0.98 18.65 7.96
N GLU A 191 2.27 18.63 8.26
CA GLU A 191 2.87 19.14 9.49
C GLU A 191 2.55 20.65 9.62
N PRO A 192 1.98 21.10 10.76
CA PRO A 192 1.66 22.51 10.92
C PRO A 192 2.95 23.32 11.10
N ALA A 193 3.22 24.20 10.13
CA ALA A 193 4.33 25.13 10.17
C ALA A 193 4.27 26.00 11.44
N ALA A 194 5.31 25.89 12.28
CA ALA A 194 5.49 26.69 13.48
C ALA A 194 5.62 28.20 13.13
N PRO A 195 5.04 29.11 13.95
CA PRO A 195 5.09 30.53 13.66
C PRO A 195 6.49 31.10 13.94
N ARG A 196 7.06 31.78 12.94
CA ARG A 196 8.28 32.57 13.08
C ARG A 196 7.99 33.78 13.98
N SER A 197 8.59 33.81 15.16
CA SER A 197 8.63 35.00 16.01
C SER A 197 9.48 36.08 15.33
N THR A 198 8.83 37.09 14.78
CA THR A 198 9.48 38.36 14.41
C THR A 198 9.79 39.13 15.69
N GLY A 199 11.07 39.23 16.03
CA GLY A 199 11.56 40.22 16.97
C GLY A 199 11.31 41.62 16.42
N CYS A 200 10.67 42.47 17.22
CA CYS A 200 10.65 43.91 17.01
C CYS A 200 11.39 44.54 18.19
N GLY A 201 12.58 45.08 17.90
CA GLY A 201 13.27 45.99 18.80
C GLY A 201 13.00 47.42 18.35
N THR A 202 12.62 48.26 19.31
CA THR A 202 13.04 49.66 19.51
C THR A 202 12.61 50.06 20.91
#